data_AF-J4KSU2-F1
#
_entry.id   AF-J4KSU2-F1
#
_cell.length_a   1.000
_cell.length_b   1.000
_cell.length_c   1.000
_cell.angle_alpha   90.00
_cell.angle_beta   90.00
_cell.angle_gamma   90.00
#
_symmetry.space_group_name_H-M   'P 1'
#
loop_
_entity.id
_entity.type
_entity.pdbx_description
1 polymer ?
#
loop_
_entity_poly.entity_id
_entity_poly.type
_entity_poly.pdbx_seq_one_letter_code
_entity_poly.pdbx_strand_id
1 'polypeptide(L)'
;MKHIPVVVGIADIQQKGKFEDLDEALLLMDRATKAAIKDSSKEIIKYIDEIRTPKGFWAYRDPGKWVAKNNNFKSNPKTYVNKIGVLQQSLFNEAIKNIQNGKINASLIVGGESRYKLIQSFKEDKNYQEKPLIENPDFYI
;
A
#
# COMPACT_ATOMS: atom_id res chain seq x y z
N MET A 1 -20.03 21.64 3.93
CA MET A 1 -18.72 20.98 3.71
C MET A 1 -18.30 21.26 2.27
N LYS A 2 -17.08 21.73 2.00
CA LYS A 2 -16.65 22.07 0.63
C LYS A 2 -15.93 20.93 -0.11
N HIS A 3 -15.36 19.98 0.61
CA HIS A 3 -14.71 18.79 0.04
C HIS A 3 -15.35 17.54 0.64
N ILE A 4 -16.06 16.77 -0.18
CA ILE A 4 -16.73 15.53 0.21
C ILE A 4 -15.84 14.36 -0.23
N PRO A 5 -15.23 13.61 0.71
CA PRO A 5 -14.42 12.44 0.36
C PRO A 5 -15.30 11.33 -0.21
N VAL A 6 -14.83 10.70 -1.27
CA VAL A 6 -15.45 9.54 -1.90
C VAL A 6 -14.40 8.48 -2.19
N VAL A 7 -14.78 7.22 -2.10
CA VAL A 7 -13.93 6.12 -2.55
C VAL A 7 -14.14 5.97 -4.06
N VAL A 8 -13.06 6.10 -4.84
CA VAL A 8 -13.13 6.10 -6.32
C VAL A 8 -12.57 4.83 -6.97
N GLY A 9 -11.84 4.00 -6.22
CA GLY A 9 -11.30 2.74 -6.71
C GLY A 9 -10.88 1.84 -5.57
N ILE A 10 -11.16 0.55 -5.72
CA ILE A 10 -10.84 -0.48 -4.73
C ILE A 10 -10.24 -1.71 -5.43
N ALA A 11 -9.42 -2.45 -4.69
CA ALA A 11 -8.96 -3.76 -5.12
C ALA A 11 -8.53 -4.60 -3.93
N ASP A 12 -8.66 -5.91 -4.10
CA ASP A 12 -8.10 -6.92 -3.19
C ASP A 12 -7.41 -7.98 -4.03
N ILE A 13 -6.26 -8.47 -3.55
CA ILE A 13 -5.46 -9.50 -4.22
C ILE A 13 -5.23 -10.64 -3.23
N GLN A 14 -5.72 -11.82 -3.57
CA GLN A 14 -5.47 -13.04 -2.83
C GLN A 14 -4.76 -14.06 -3.73
N GLN A 15 -3.71 -14.68 -3.21
CA GLN A 15 -2.95 -15.71 -3.92
C GLN A 15 -2.91 -17.00 -3.09
N LYS A 16 -3.06 -18.13 -3.78
CA LYS A 16 -2.86 -19.49 -3.28
C LYS A 16 -2.20 -20.29 -4.39
N GLY A 17 -1.36 -21.26 -4.04
CA GLY A 17 -0.58 -22.01 -5.01
C GLY A 17 0.71 -22.56 -4.40
N LYS A 18 1.65 -22.92 -5.28
CA LYS A 18 3.01 -23.33 -4.91
C LYS A 18 3.87 -22.10 -4.67
N PHE A 19 5.03 -22.28 -4.01
CA PHE A 19 5.91 -21.18 -3.66
C PHE A 19 6.27 -20.27 -4.85
N GLU A 20 6.51 -20.85 -6.03
CA GLU A 20 6.88 -20.14 -7.27
C GLU A 20 5.79 -19.24 -7.85
N ASP A 21 4.52 -19.54 -7.57
CA ASP A 21 3.36 -18.79 -8.09
C ASP A 21 2.98 -17.60 -7.21
N LEU A 22 3.57 -17.50 -6.03
CA LEU A 22 3.20 -16.53 -5.00
C LEU A 22 4.14 -15.34 -5.03
N ASP A 23 3.60 -14.17 -4.73
CA ASP A 23 4.34 -12.92 -4.61
C ASP A 23 4.73 -12.61 -3.16
N GLU A 24 5.78 -11.80 -2.98
CA GLU A 24 6.05 -11.15 -1.70
C GLU A 24 5.04 -10.02 -1.44
N ALA A 25 4.91 -9.60 -0.17
CA ALA A 25 3.92 -8.59 0.24
C ALA A 25 4.03 -7.28 -0.52
N LEU A 26 5.25 -6.81 -0.84
CA LEU A 26 5.45 -5.59 -1.63
C LEU A 26 4.83 -5.68 -3.04
N LEU A 27 4.99 -6.84 -3.70
CA LEU A 27 4.44 -7.07 -5.03
C LEU A 27 2.91 -7.26 -4.98
N LEU A 28 2.38 -7.85 -3.91
CA LEU A 28 0.93 -7.89 -3.66
C LEU A 28 0.34 -6.48 -3.53
N MET A 29 0.98 -5.60 -2.75
CA MET A 29 0.59 -4.19 -2.61
C MET A 29 0.61 -3.45 -3.96
N ASP A 30 1.62 -3.69 -4.78
CA ASP A 30 1.74 -3.11 -6.12
C ASP A 30 0.61 -3.55 -7.07
N ARG A 31 0.31 -4.85 -7.08
CA ARG A 31 -0.78 -5.41 -7.89
C ARG A 31 -2.13 -4.85 -7.45
N ALA A 32 -2.38 -4.79 -6.15
CA ALA A 32 -3.60 -4.20 -5.60
C ALA A 32 -3.70 -2.72 -5.99
N THR A 33 -2.60 -1.96 -5.91
CA THR A 33 -2.55 -0.56 -6.33
C THR A 33 -2.89 -0.39 -7.81
N LYS A 34 -2.29 -1.19 -8.70
CA LYS A 34 -2.58 -1.17 -10.14
C LYS A 34 -4.04 -1.50 -10.44
N ALA A 35 -4.60 -2.47 -9.72
CA ALA A 35 -6.01 -2.84 -9.86
C ALA A 35 -6.95 -1.72 -9.38
N ALA A 36 -6.68 -1.08 -8.23
CA ALA A 36 -7.48 0.03 -7.72
C ALA A 36 -7.40 1.28 -8.62
N ILE A 37 -6.24 1.54 -9.23
CA ILE A 37 -6.09 2.60 -10.26
C ILE A 37 -6.94 2.27 -11.50
N LYS A 38 -6.99 1.00 -11.90
CA LYS A 38 -7.82 0.56 -13.03
C LYS A 38 -9.32 0.65 -12.72
N ASP A 39 -9.71 0.35 -11.48
CA ASP A 39 -11.10 0.44 -10.99
C ASP A 39 -11.59 1.90 -10.85
N SER A 40 -10.66 2.85 -10.76
CA SER A 40 -10.94 4.29 -10.73
C SER A 40 -10.76 4.95 -12.10
N SER A 41 -9.73 5.79 -12.23
CA SER A 41 -9.29 6.43 -13.47
C SER A 41 -7.76 6.41 -13.48
N LYS A 42 -7.15 6.10 -14.63
CA LYS A 42 -5.68 6.13 -14.77
C LYS A 42 -5.07 7.48 -14.41
N GLU A 43 -5.85 8.55 -14.52
CA GLU A 43 -5.43 9.91 -14.18
C GLU A 43 -5.28 10.13 -12.66
N ILE A 44 -5.83 9.24 -11.82
CA ILE A 44 -5.77 9.36 -10.35
C ILE A 44 -4.34 9.47 -9.82
N ILE A 45 -3.36 8.87 -10.51
CA ILE A 45 -1.94 8.90 -10.13
C ILE A 45 -1.33 10.32 -10.14
N LYS A 46 -2.04 11.29 -10.73
CA LYS A 46 -1.65 12.71 -10.74
C LYS A 46 -2.09 13.46 -9.48
N TYR A 47 -3.01 12.89 -8.70
CA TYR A 47 -3.72 13.56 -7.60
C TYR A 47 -3.48 12.91 -6.23
N ILE A 48 -2.78 11.77 -6.15
CA ILE A 48 -2.48 11.09 -4.88
C ILE A 48 -1.39 11.87 -4.17
N ASP A 49 -1.73 12.59 -3.11
CA ASP A 49 -0.77 13.44 -2.38
C ASP A 49 -0.15 12.74 -1.17
N GLU A 50 -0.76 11.64 -0.71
CA GLU A 50 -0.23 10.81 0.37
C GLU A 50 -0.52 9.31 0.13
N ILE A 51 0.34 8.47 0.70
CA ILE A 51 0.16 7.01 0.77
C ILE A 51 0.23 6.57 2.22
N ARG A 52 -0.78 5.84 2.69
CA ARG A 52 -0.83 5.29 4.05
C ARG A 52 -0.76 3.78 4.00
N THR A 53 0.23 3.22 4.70
CA THR A 53 0.47 1.79 4.75
C THR A 53 0.36 1.30 6.20
N PRO A 54 -0.55 0.38 6.52
CA PRO A 54 -0.49 -0.32 7.81
C PRO A 54 0.71 -1.26 7.81
N LYS A 55 1.53 -1.20 8.87
CA LYS A 55 2.70 -2.07 9.03
C LYS A 55 2.25 -3.53 9.17
N GLY A 56 2.74 -4.39 8.28
CA GLY A 56 2.61 -5.84 8.37
C GLY A 56 3.87 -6.50 8.93
N PHE A 57 3.91 -7.83 8.86
CA PHE A 57 5.03 -8.65 9.36
C PHE A 57 6.14 -8.82 8.33
N TRP A 58 6.52 -7.70 7.70
CA TRP A 58 7.56 -7.58 6.69
C TRP A 58 8.65 -6.58 7.11
N ALA A 59 9.83 -6.69 6.51
CA ALA A 59 11.02 -5.90 6.86
C ALA A 59 11.12 -4.55 6.13
N TYR A 60 10.28 -4.29 5.12
CA TYR A 60 10.30 -3.02 4.39
C TYR A 60 10.25 -1.80 5.33
N ARG A 61 10.99 -0.74 5.01
CA ARG A 61 10.86 0.55 5.71
C ARG A 61 9.78 1.43 5.10
N ASP A 62 9.74 1.55 3.77
CA ASP A 62 8.75 2.35 3.07
C ASP A 62 8.25 1.66 1.78
N PRO A 63 7.25 0.78 1.88
CA PRO A 63 6.62 0.20 0.69
C PRO A 63 5.81 1.23 -0.10
N GLY A 64 5.25 2.27 0.54
CA GLY A 64 4.44 3.30 -0.11
C GLY A 64 5.25 4.07 -1.15
N LYS A 65 6.48 4.47 -0.80
CA LYS A 65 7.37 5.20 -1.72
C LYS A 65 7.81 4.33 -2.88
N TRP A 66 8.08 3.05 -2.62
CA TRP A 66 8.38 2.09 -3.67
C TRP A 66 7.20 1.92 -4.63
N VAL A 67 5.96 1.78 -4.12
CA VAL A 67 4.74 1.69 -4.93
C VAL A 67 4.54 2.96 -5.75
N ALA A 68 4.71 4.14 -5.17
CA ALA A 68 4.59 5.41 -5.89
C ALA A 68 5.56 5.49 -7.09
N LYS A 69 6.82 5.13 -6.85
CA LYS A 69 7.86 5.11 -7.89
C LYS A 69 7.58 4.07 -8.97
N ASN A 70 7.19 2.86 -8.57
CA ASN A 70 6.91 1.75 -9.50
C ASN A 70 5.68 2.02 -10.39
N ASN A 71 4.77 2.91 -9.96
CA ASN A 71 3.55 3.27 -10.69
C ASN A 71 3.57 4.70 -11.27
N ASN A 72 4.73 5.37 -11.27
CA ASN A 72 4.93 6.71 -11.86
C ASN A 72 3.97 7.79 -11.32
N PHE A 73 3.74 7.81 -10.00
CA PHE A 73 2.93 8.85 -9.37
C PHE A 73 3.62 10.21 -9.53
N LYS A 74 2.88 11.24 -9.95
CA LYS A 74 3.47 12.53 -10.36
C LYS A 74 3.74 13.49 -9.19
N SER A 75 3.01 13.32 -8.11
CA SER A 75 2.92 14.23 -6.96
C SER A 75 3.99 13.98 -5.89
N ASN A 76 4.84 12.95 -6.04
CA ASN A 76 5.76 12.48 -4.99
C ASN A 76 5.08 12.45 -3.61
N PRO A 77 4.07 11.58 -3.43
CA PRO A 77 3.20 11.62 -2.27
C PRO A 77 3.96 11.43 -0.96
N LYS A 78 3.47 12.08 0.10
CA LYS A 78 3.96 11.83 1.46
C LYS A 78 3.64 10.41 1.89
N THR A 79 4.60 9.70 2.46
CA THR A 79 4.40 8.32 2.88
C THR A 79 4.26 8.18 4.39
N TYR A 80 3.27 7.39 4.79
CA TYR A 80 2.99 7.07 6.18
C TYR A 80 3.04 5.56 6.34
N VAL A 81 3.80 5.09 7.34
CA VAL A 81 3.75 3.71 7.81
C VAL A 81 3.21 3.73 9.23
N ASN A 82 2.02 3.16 9.40
CA ASN A 82 1.32 3.08 10.68
C ASN A 82 1.71 1.81 11.43
N LYS A 83 2.12 1.92 12.70
CA LYS A 83 2.61 0.79 13.50
C LYS A 83 1.58 -0.33 13.66
N ILE A 84 2.09 -1.53 13.90
CA ILE A 84 1.28 -2.70 14.29
C ILE A 84 0.46 -2.35 15.55
N GLY A 85 -0.82 -2.70 15.56
CA GLY A 85 -1.74 -2.40 16.66
C GLY A 85 -2.52 -1.09 16.49
N VAL A 86 -2.12 -0.22 15.57
CA VAL A 86 -2.95 0.93 15.15
C VAL A 86 -4.18 0.41 14.39
N LEU A 87 -5.36 0.87 14.77
CA LEU A 87 -6.62 0.48 14.12
C LEU A 87 -6.60 0.89 12.65
N GLN A 88 -6.82 -0.04 11.72
CA GLN A 88 -6.75 0.25 10.28
C GLN A 88 -7.75 1.33 9.82
N GLN A 89 -8.93 1.40 10.44
CA GLN A 89 -9.91 2.47 10.22
C GLN A 89 -9.34 3.87 10.45
N SER A 90 -8.34 4.02 11.33
CA SER A 90 -7.71 5.33 11.58
C SER A 90 -7.01 5.90 10.35
N LEU A 91 -6.46 5.05 9.47
CA LEU A 91 -5.81 5.50 8.22
C LEU A 91 -6.85 6.16 7.30
N PHE A 92 -8.04 5.57 7.21
CA PHE A 92 -9.16 6.14 6.46
C PHE A 92 -9.63 7.45 7.10
N ASN A 93 -9.79 7.48 8.41
CA ASN A 93 -10.27 8.67 9.12
C ASN A 93 -9.31 9.87 8.92
N GLU A 94 -7.99 9.64 8.97
CA GLU A 94 -6.99 10.70 8.72
C GLU A 94 -7.02 11.18 7.26
N ALA A 95 -7.11 10.28 6.28
CA ALA A 95 -7.23 10.64 4.87
C ALA A 95 -8.51 11.46 4.60
N ILE A 96 -9.66 11.00 5.12
CA ILE A 96 -10.96 11.70 5.04
C ILE A 96 -10.84 13.11 5.62
N LYS A 97 -10.25 13.23 6.81
CA LYS A 97 -10.05 14.52 7.48
C LYS A 97 -9.13 15.44 6.68
N ASN A 98 -8.07 14.91 6.06
CA ASN A 98 -7.17 15.71 5.24
C ASN A 98 -7.85 16.22 3.96
N ILE A 99 -8.66 15.39 3.30
CA ILE A 99 -9.45 15.79 2.12
C ILE A 99 -10.51 16.84 2.50
N GLN A 100 -11.27 16.61 3.58
CA GLN A 100 -12.31 17.55 4.05
C GLN A 100 -11.74 18.93 4.35
N ASN A 101 -10.52 18.99 4.87
CA ASN A 101 -9.81 20.22 5.18
C ASN A 101 -9.08 20.83 3.97
N GLY A 102 -9.17 20.22 2.78
CA GLY A 102 -8.50 20.70 1.56
C GLY A 102 -6.98 20.58 1.59
N LYS A 103 -6.41 19.71 2.45
CA LYS A 103 -4.95 19.53 2.58
C LYS A 103 -4.36 18.62 1.50
N ILE A 104 -5.17 17.69 0.99
CA ILE A 104 -4.82 16.73 -0.06
C ILE A 104 -6.01 16.56 -1.00
N ASN A 105 -5.74 16.17 -2.24
CA ASN A 105 -6.74 15.86 -3.26
C ASN A 105 -7.15 14.38 -3.20
N ALA A 106 -6.18 13.47 -3.07
CA ALA A 106 -6.42 12.04 -2.92
C ALA A 106 -5.37 11.36 -2.02
N SER A 107 -5.76 10.22 -1.46
CA SER A 107 -4.91 9.36 -0.62
C SER A 107 -4.98 7.93 -1.15
N LEU A 108 -3.85 7.23 -1.21
CA LEU A 108 -3.81 5.78 -1.42
C LEU A 108 -3.62 5.10 -0.07
N ILE A 109 -4.54 4.21 0.30
CA ILE A 109 -4.39 3.35 1.47
C ILE A 109 -4.12 1.95 0.95
N VAL A 110 -2.95 1.38 1.26
CA VAL A 110 -2.52 0.08 0.73
C VAL A 110 -1.77 -0.70 1.78
N GLY A 111 -2.06 -2.00 1.87
CA GLY A 111 -1.36 -2.93 2.75
C GLY A 111 -1.31 -4.32 2.11
N GLY A 112 -0.51 -5.21 2.68
CA GLY A 112 -0.32 -6.56 2.16
C GLY A 112 0.50 -7.42 3.09
N GLU A 113 0.32 -8.74 2.96
CA GLU A 113 1.00 -9.76 3.75
C GLU A 113 1.22 -10.99 2.88
N SER A 114 2.36 -11.67 3.02
CA SER A 114 2.74 -12.84 2.21
C SER A 114 3.04 -14.07 3.06
N ARG A 115 2.43 -14.16 4.25
CA ARG A 115 2.57 -15.31 5.17
C ARG A 115 2.26 -16.66 4.53
N TYR A 116 1.32 -16.72 3.60
CA TYR A 116 1.04 -17.97 2.88
C TYR A 116 2.26 -18.43 2.07
N LYS A 117 2.96 -17.50 1.39
CA LYS A 117 4.21 -17.80 0.67
C LYS A 117 5.32 -18.26 1.62
N LEU A 118 5.45 -17.63 2.79
CA LEU A 118 6.39 -18.07 3.82
C LEU A 118 6.09 -19.51 4.28
N ILE A 119 4.82 -19.84 4.51
CA ILE A 119 4.42 -21.22 4.87
C ILE A 119 4.75 -22.21 3.75
N GLN A 120 4.48 -21.85 2.49
CA GLN A 120 4.83 -22.69 1.35
C GLN A 120 6.34 -22.87 1.20
N SER A 121 7.14 -21.85 1.54
CA SER A 121 8.60 -21.96 1.49
C SER A 121 9.12 -23.02 2.45
N PHE A 122 8.55 -23.14 3.65
CA PHE A 122 8.90 -24.20 4.59
C PHE A 122 8.49 -25.59 4.10
N LYS A 123 7.32 -25.73 3.47
CA LYS A 123 6.83 -27.03 2.97
C LYS A 123 7.61 -27.53 1.75
N GLU A 124 8.04 -26.61 0.90
CA GLU A 124 8.68 -26.91 -0.38
C GLU A 124 10.21 -26.79 -0.32
N ASP A 125 10.77 -26.58 0.88
CA ASP A 125 12.19 -26.35 1.15
C ASP A 125 12.80 -25.26 0.24
N LYS A 126 12.10 -24.11 0.19
CA LYS A 126 12.48 -22.93 -0.58
C LYS A 126 12.84 -21.77 0.34
N ASN A 127 13.71 -20.90 -0.16
CA ASN A 127 14.10 -19.68 0.53
C ASN A 127 13.11 -18.54 0.26
N TYR A 128 12.45 -18.04 1.31
CA TYR A 128 11.60 -16.85 1.24
C TYR A 128 12.44 -15.59 1.48
N GLN A 129 12.42 -14.66 0.53
CA GLN A 129 13.14 -13.39 0.63
C GLN A 129 12.24 -12.22 0.28
N GLU A 130 12.39 -11.15 1.05
CA GLU A 130 11.74 -9.87 0.82
C GLU A 130 12.73 -8.90 0.16
N LYS A 131 12.22 -8.04 -0.73
CA LYS A 131 13.00 -6.96 -1.30
C LYS A 131 13.49 -6.02 -0.21
N PRO A 132 14.79 -5.73 -0.13
CA PRO A 132 15.31 -4.79 0.87
C PRO A 132 14.86 -3.37 0.52
N LEU A 133 14.01 -2.78 1.38
CA LEU A 133 13.67 -1.35 1.33
C LEU A 133 14.22 -0.67 2.60
N ILE A 134 15.31 0.08 2.44
CA ILE A 134 16.06 0.70 3.54
C ILE A 134 15.76 2.19 3.74
N GLU A 135 15.02 2.80 2.80
CA GLU A 135 14.63 4.21 2.85
C GLU A 135 13.44 4.39 3.81
N ASN A 136 13.51 5.44 4.64
CA ASN A 136 12.46 5.74 5.60
C ASN A 136 11.22 6.35 4.94
N PRO A 137 10.03 6.10 5.52
CA PRO A 137 8.86 6.89 5.18
C PRO A 137 9.00 8.30 5.73
N ASP A 138 8.25 9.24 5.15
CA ASP A 138 8.17 10.60 5.68
C ASP A 138 7.65 10.59 7.13
N PHE A 139 6.74 9.65 7.44
CA PHE A 139 6.18 9.47 8.77
C PHE A 139 6.10 7.98 9.16
N TYR A 140 6.68 7.64 10.30
CA TYR A 140 6.52 6.34 10.95
C TYR A 140 5.77 6.53 12.28
N ILE A 141 4.46 6.30 12.27
CA ILE A 141 3.54 6.73 13.34
C ILE A 141 2.83 5.58 14.03
#